data_AF-A0A0C3M1X5-F1
#
_entry.id   AF-A0A0C3M1X5-F1
#
_cell.length_a   1.000
_cell.length_b   1.000
_cell.length_c   1.000
_cell.angle_alpha   90.00
_cell.angle_beta   90.00
_cell.angle_gamma   90.00
#
_symmetry.space_group_name_H-M   'P 1'
#
loop_
_entity.id
_entity.type
_entity.pdbx_description
1 polymer ?
#
loop_
_entity_poly.entity_id
_entity_poly.type
_entity_poly.pdbx_seq_one_letter_code
_entity_poly.pdbx_strand_id
1 'polypeptide(L)'
;FHGTSRHCYLGEYEGYVTMCELAICSLCSILRTSFLVTKAGSAGRSFKRFGPGIYTSTVSSKADDYANKPSYSENKVVLVAKVALGKEGVLYQTTQDLTGPPYGYDSVLGEVGVDLNYDEQVLYKDEAIRPAYVVIYE
;
A
#
# COMPACT_ATOMS: atom_id res chain seq x y z
N PHE A 1 -0.84 -1.97 -6.95
CA PHE A 1 -0.56 -2.98 -5.91
C PHE A 1 -0.13 -2.30 -4.62
N HIS A 2 -0.55 -2.84 -3.48
CA HIS A 2 -0.14 -2.42 -2.14
C HIS A 2 0.18 -3.65 -1.31
N GLY A 3 1.43 -3.76 -0.85
CA GLY A 3 1.85 -4.82 0.06
C GLY A 3 1.48 -4.47 1.50
N THR A 4 0.94 -5.44 2.22
CA THR A 4 0.44 -5.22 3.58
C THR A 4 0.63 -6.45 4.46
N SER A 5 0.46 -6.29 5.77
CA SER A 5 0.51 -7.41 6.70
C SER A 5 -0.84 -8.12 6.81
N ARG A 6 -0.82 -9.45 6.84
CA ARG A 6 -1.95 -10.31 7.22
C ARG A 6 -1.64 -11.10 8.47
N HIS A 7 -2.68 -11.31 9.28
CA HIS A 7 -2.67 -12.12 10.50
C HIS A 7 -3.88 -13.08 10.57
N CYS A 8 -4.41 -13.46 9.41
CA CYS A 8 -5.48 -14.43 9.26
C CYS A 8 -5.38 -15.14 7.90
N TYR A 9 -6.21 -16.17 7.71
CA TYR A 9 -6.32 -16.96 6.47
C TYR A 9 -7.35 -16.42 5.47
N LEU A 10 -7.75 -15.14 5.57
CA LEU A 10 -8.78 -14.56 4.70
C LEU A 10 -8.46 -14.81 3.21
N GLY A 11 -9.37 -15.51 2.54
CA GLY A 11 -9.36 -15.86 1.13
C GLY A 11 -8.50 -17.09 0.77
N GLU A 12 -7.74 -17.66 1.70
CA GLU A 12 -6.72 -18.67 1.39
C GLU A 12 -7.29 -20.07 1.13
N TYR A 13 -8.34 -20.44 1.85
CA TYR A 13 -9.02 -21.72 1.70
C TYR A 13 -10.53 -21.51 1.55
N GLU A 14 -11.21 -22.52 1.03
CA GLU A 14 -12.67 -22.52 0.95
C GLU A 14 -13.29 -22.27 2.34
N GLY A 15 -14.26 -21.35 2.41
CA GLY A 15 -14.92 -20.96 3.66
C GLY A 15 -14.21 -19.86 4.47
N TYR A 16 -12.96 -19.52 4.19
CA TYR A 16 -12.25 -18.44 4.90
C TYR A 16 -12.55 -17.06 4.30
N VAL A 17 -13.82 -16.67 4.31
CA VAL A 17 -14.31 -15.41 3.70
C VAL A 17 -14.59 -14.31 4.73
N THR A 18 -14.47 -14.61 6.02
CA THR A 18 -14.74 -13.66 7.11
C THR A 18 -13.48 -12.89 7.49
N MET A 19 -13.58 -11.56 7.52
CA MET A 19 -12.50 -10.70 8.00
C MET A 19 -12.32 -10.86 9.52
N CYS A 20 -11.07 -10.92 9.98
CA CYS A 20 -10.78 -10.88 11.42
C CYS A 20 -10.84 -9.44 11.97
N GLU A 21 -10.94 -9.32 13.31
CA GLU A 21 -10.93 -8.03 14.02
C GLU A 21 -9.58 -7.72 14.68
N LEU A 22 -8.52 -8.46 14.32
CA LEU A 22 -7.19 -8.23 14.86
C LEU A 22 -6.64 -6.89 14.37
N ALA A 23 -6.38 -5.97 15.29
CA ALA A 23 -5.82 -4.64 14.96
C ALA A 23 -4.45 -4.71 14.25
N ILE A 24 -3.70 -5.79 14.45
CA ILE A 24 -2.42 -6.05 13.78
C ILE A 24 -2.59 -6.53 12.32
N CYS A 25 -3.78 -6.96 11.92
CA CYS A 25 -4.09 -7.41 10.57
C CYS A 25 -4.41 -6.20 9.67
N SER A 26 -3.37 -5.61 9.08
CA SER A 26 -3.51 -4.48 8.16
C SER A 26 -4.41 -4.81 6.97
N LEU A 27 -4.33 -6.05 6.45
CA LEU A 27 -5.22 -6.54 5.39
C LEU A 27 -6.70 -6.35 5.75
N CYS A 28 -7.16 -6.94 6.87
CA CYS A 28 -8.56 -6.85 7.28
C CYS A 28 -8.94 -5.42 7.68
N SER A 29 -8.01 -4.66 8.28
CA SER A 29 -8.24 -3.26 8.61
C SER A 29 -8.51 -2.42 7.35
N ILE A 30 -7.67 -2.55 6.32
CA ILE A 30 -7.84 -1.85 5.04
C ILE A 30 -9.12 -2.30 4.34
N LEU A 31 -9.45 -3.59 4.33
CA LEU A 31 -10.70 -4.07 3.72
C LEU A 31 -11.95 -3.52 4.43
N ARG A 32 -11.88 -3.30 5.74
CA ARG A 32 -12.98 -2.76 6.54
C ARG A 32 -13.14 -1.26 6.42
N THR A 33 -12.05 -0.51 6.42
CA THR A 33 -12.08 0.97 6.52
C THR A 33 -11.59 1.69 5.26
N SER A 34 -11.23 0.97 4.20
CA SER A 34 -10.34 1.45 3.14
C SER A 34 -8.94 1.82 3.66
N PHE A 35 -8.13 2.37 2.77
CA PHE A 35 -6.83 2.95 3.11
C PHE A 35 -7.02 4.29 3.81
N LEU A 36 -6.18 4.57 4.81
CA LEU A 36 -6.21 5.81 5.57
C LEU A 36 -4.80 6.41 5.62
N VAL A 37 -4.65 7.67 5.20
CA VAL A 37 -3.38 8.43 5.29
C VAL A 37 -2.92 8.54 6.72
N THR A 38 -3.85 8.63 7.68
CA THR A 38 -3.56 8.63 9.13
C THR A 38 -2.89 7.34 9.63
N LYS A 39 -2.94 6.25 8.85
CA LYS A 39 -2.24 4.99 9.14
C LYS A 39 -0.89 4.88 8.43
N ALA A 40 -0.44 5.90 7.71
CA ALA A 40 0.85 5.87 7.05
C ALA A 40 1.98 5.56 8.06
N GLY A 41 2.65 4.43 7.90
CA GLY A 41 3.79 4.01 8.75
C GLY A 41 3.42 3.27 10.03
N SER A 42 2.13 3.02 10.29
CA SER A 42 1.71 2.23 11.45
C SER A 42 2.19 0.77 11.38
N ALA A 43 2.66 0.30 10.22
CA ALA A 43 3.22 -1.03 10.01
C ALA A 43 4.70 -1.17 10.47
N GLY A 44 5.19 -0.28 11.34
CA GLY A 44 6.56 -0.34 11.87
C GLY A 44 7.65 0.09 10.90
N ARG A 45 7.28 0.65 9.74
CA ARG A 45 8.21 1.20 8.74
C ARG A 45 8.26 2.72 8.89
N SER A 46 9.32 3.21 9.52
CA SER A 46 9.54 4.64 9.77
C SER A 46 9.94 5.40 8.51
N PHE A 47 10.70 4.77 7.61
CA PHE A 47 11.16 5.39 6.37
C PHE A 47 10.02 5.51 5.36
N LYS A 48 9.80 6.74 4.89
CA LYS A 48 8.83 7.09 3.85
C LYS A 48 9.51 7.99 2.85
N ARG A 49 9.53 7.59 1.59
CA ARG A 49 10.31 8.29 0.56
C ARG A 49 9.74 9.67 0.21
N PHE A 50 8.42 9.78 0.23
CA PHE A 50 7.64 10.96 -0.12
C PHE A 50 6.68 11.32 1.02
N GLY A 51 7.13 11.14 2.27
CA GLY A 51 6.37 11.46 3.48
C GLY A 51 5.12 10.59 3.75
N PRO A 52 4.26 10.98 4.71
CA PRO A 52 3.07 10.21 5.09
C PRO A 52 2.00 10.26 4.00
N GLY A 53 1.89 9.16 3.26
CA GLY A 53 0.84 8.92 2.28
C GLY A 53 0.56 7.43 2.12
N ILE A 54 -0.35 7.11 1.20
CA ILE A 54 -0.70 5.74 0.82
C ILE A 54 0.13 5.38 -0.41
N TYR A 55 1.05 4.44 -0.22
CA TYR A 55 1.98 4.01 -1.26
C TYR A 55 1.39 2.85 -2.04
N THR A 56 1.44 2.95 -3.36
CA THR A 56 1.08 1.89 -4.30
C THR A 56 2.11 1.80 -5.42
N SER A 57 2.14 0.70 -6.15
CA SER A 57 2.98 0.56 -7.35
C SER A 57 2.23 -0.22 -8.43
N THR A 58 2.52 0.04 -9.69
CA THR A 58 2.07 -0.78 -10.82
C THR A 58 2.85 -2.10 -10.92
N VAL A 59 3.96 -2.22 -10.19
CA VAL A 59 4.83 -3.41 -10.15
C VAL A 59 4.51 -4.26 -8.93
N SER A 60 4.08 -5.51 -9.13
CA SER A 60 3.68 -6.40 -8.03
C SER A 60 4.85 -6.85 -7.16
N SER A 61 6.01 -7.14 -7.74
CA SER A 61 7.22 -7.53 -6.99
C SER A 61 7.70 -6.43 -6.04
N LYS A 62 7.48 -5.16 -6.40
CA LYS A 62 7.74 -4.04 -5.51
C LYS A 62 6.80 -4.02 -4.31
N ALA A 63 5.53 -4.33 -4.52
CA ALA A 63 4.57 -4.47 -3.42
C ALA A 63 4.87 -5.71 -2.55
N ASP A 64 5.43 -6.78 -3.12
CA ASP A 64 5.82 -8.00 -2.39
C ASP A 64 6.83 -7.73 -1.26
N ASP A 65 7.79 -6.82 -1.47
CA ASP A 65 8.73 -6.37 -0.43
C ASP A 65 8.02 -5.87 0.84
N TYR A 66 6.76 -5.43 0.69
CA TYR A 66 5.96 -4.87 1.76
C TYR A 66 4.95 -5.87 2.35
N ALA A 67 4.74 -7.03 1.73
CA ALA A 67 3.87 -8.10 2.21
C ALA A 67 4.60 -8.99 3.22
N ASN A 68 3.87 -9.53 4.20
CA ASN A 68 4.42 -10.55 5.10
C ASN A 68 3.99 -11.96 4.69
N LYS A 69 4.88 -12.92 4.94
CA LYS A 69 4.53 -14.34 4.99
C LYS A 69 4.29 -14.72 6.45
N PRO A 70 3.04 -14.96 6.90
CA PRO A 70 2.78 -15.33 8.28
C PRO A 70 3.40 -16.70 8.60
N SER A 71 3.77 -16.96 9.85
CA SER A 71 4.49 -18.18 10.26
C SER A 71 3.72 -19.49 10.06
N TYR A 72 2.43 -19.40 9.74
CA TYR A 72 1.50 -20.53 9.65
C TYR A 72 0.99 -20.77 8.22
N SER A 73 1.53 -20.05 7.23
CA SER A 73 1.16 -20.25 5.82
C SER A 73 2.33 -19.86 4.92
N GLU A 74 2.46 -20.58 3.80
CA GLU A 74 3.45 -20.24 2.77
C GLU A 74 2.99 -19.08 1.87
N ASN A 75 1.71 -18.70 1.95
CA ASN A 75 1.17 -17.66 1.09
C ASN A 75 1.36 -16.25 1.66
N LYS A 76 1.66 -15.31 0.78
CA LYS A 76 1.59 -13.86 1.01
C LYS A 76 0.31 -13.28 0.43
N VAL A 77 0.06 -12.00 0.76
CA VAL A 77 -1.07 -11.24 0.22
C VAL A 77 -0.65 -9.85 -0.22
N VAL A 78 -1.13 -9.44 -1.39
CA VAL A 78 -1.12 -8.06 -1.85
C VAL A 78 -2.53 -7.60 -2.19
N LEU A 79 -2.78 -6.30 -2.00
CA LEU A 79 -4.00 -5.65 -2.42
C LEU A 79 -3.82 -5.03 -3.81
N VAL A 80 -4.77 -5.29 -4.69
CA VAL A 80 -4.97 -4.50 -5.91
C VAL A 80 -6.02 -3.45 -5.60
N ALA A 81 -5.65 -2.18 -5.74
CA ALA A 81 -6.49 -1.05 -5.44
C ALA A 81 -6.87 -0.31 -6.72
N LYS A 82 -8.07 0.29 -6.74
CA LYS A 82 -8.43 1.31 -7.73
C LYS A 82 -7.98 2.66 -7.16
N VAL A 83 -7.14 3.35 -7.91
CA VAL A 83 -6.54 4.64 -7.54
C VAL A 83 -7.03 5.73 -8.48
N ALA A 84 -7.34 6.90 -7.93
CA ALA A 84 -7.60 8.13 -8.67
C ALA A 84 -6.39 9.06 -8.49
N LEU A 85 -5.41 8.92 -9.38
CA LEU A 85 -4.13 9.62 -9.28
C LEU A 85 -4.24 11.11 -9.63
N GLY A 86 -5.23 11.48 -10.46
CA GLY A 86 -5.40 12.85 -10.92
C GLY A 86 -4.19 13.33 -11.70
N LYS A 87 -3.73 14.56 -11.44
CA LYS A 87 -2.49 15.08 -12.00
C LYS A 87 -1.31 14.69 -11.11
N GLU A 88 -0.40 13.88 -11.63
CA GLU A 88 0.76 13.35 -10.91
C GLU A 88 1.93 14.34 -10.92
N GLY A 89 2.47 14.65 -9.74
CA GLY A 89 3.72 15.39 -9.60
C GLY A 89 4.90 14.43 -9.65
N VAL A 90 5.69 14.50 -10.71
CA VAL A 90 6.84 13.59 -10.91
C VAL A 90 8.03 14.03 -10.06
N LEU A 91 8.56 13.11 -9.25
CA LEU A 91 9.75 13.32 -8.43
C LEU A 91 10.79 12.24 -8.73
N TYR A 92 12.04 12.65 -8.89
CA TYR A 92 13.16 11.77 -9.21
C TYR A 92 14.05 11.43 -8.00
N GLN A 93 13.82 12.11 -6.87
CA GLN A 93 14.62 12.02 -5.66
C GLN A 93 13.73 11.94 -4.42
N THR A 94 14.23 11.25 -3.41
CA THR A 94 13.60 11.12 -2.09
C THR A 94 13.33 12.49 -1.49
N THR A 95 12.08 12.75 -1.10
CA THR A 95 11.64 14.01 -0.48
C THR A 95 10.79 13.68 0.75
N GLN A 96 11.44 13.31 1.86
CA GLN A 96 10.77 12.71 3.02
C GLN A 96 9.82 13.67 3.75
N ASP A 97 10.06 14.97 3.65
CA ASP A 97 9.31 16.01 4.36
C ASP A 97 7.99 16.40 3.67
N LEU A 98 7.63 15.73 2.57
CA LEU A 98 6.34 15.96 1.91
C LEU A 98 5.18 15.61 2.83
N THR A 99 4.22 16.53 2.95
CA THR A 99 2.94 16.28 3.65
C THR A 99 1.76 16.15 2.69
N GLY A 100 2.04 16.26 1.39
CA GLY A 100 1.07 16.28 0.30
C GLY A 100 1.78 16.31 -1.06
N PRO A 101 1.02 16.28 -2.17
CA PRO A 101 1.58 16.44 -3.50
C PRO A 101 2.11 17.87 -3.71
N PRO A 102 3.03 18.10 -4.67
CA PRO A 102 3.45 19.44 -5.07
C PRO A 102 2.26 20.32 -5.46
N TYR A 103 2.42 21.65 -5.35
CA TYR A 103 1.33 22.58 -5.65
C TYR A 103 0.77 22.38 -7.07
N GLY A 104 -0.55 22.26 -7.17
CA GLY A 104 -1.25 22.05 -8.44
C GLY A 104 -1.22 20.61 -8.97
N TYR A 105 -0.91 19.63 -8.11
CA TYR A 105 -0.96 18.19 -8.36
C TYR A 105 -1.83 17.48 -7.31
N ASP A 106 -2.29 16.28 -7.63
CA ASP A 106 -3.19 15.47 -6.79
C ASP A 106 -2.48 14.29 -6.12
N SER A 107 -1.37 13.83 -6.70
CA SER A 107 -0.55 12.72 -6.20
C SER A 107 0.92 12.90 -6.58
N VAL A 108 1.77 12.00 -6.09
CA VAL A 108 3.18 11.93 -6.45
C VAL A 108 3.45 10.64 -7.22
N LEU A 109 4.19 10.77 -8.32
CA LEU A 109 4.84 9.65 -8.99
C LEU A 109 6.34 9.75 -8.74
N GLY A 110 6.88 8.83 -7.96
CA GLY A 110 8.32 8.62 -7.85
C GLY A 110 8.78 7.77 -9.04
N GLU A 111 9.46 8.38 -10.00
CA GLU A 111 10.00 7.65 -11.16
C GLU A 111 11.33 6.96 -10.82
N VAL A 112 11.58 5.81 -11.45
CA VAL A 112 12.87 5.12 -11.42
C VAL A 112 14.00 6.10 -11.74
N GLY A 113 15.06 6.03 -10.95
CA GLY A 113 16.16 7.00 -11.05
C GLY A 113 17.22 6.73 -10.00
N VAL A 114 17.68 7.80 -9.36
CA VAL A 114 18.81 7.74 -8.41
C VAL A 114 18.48 6.88 -7.20
N ASP A 115 17.26 7.01 -6.66
CA ASP A 115 16.92 6.38 -5.38
C ASP A 115 15.89 5.24 -5.48
N LEU A 116 15.28 5.04 -6.65
CA LEU A 116 14.17 4.11 -6.88
C LEU A 116 14.53 3.05 -7.92
N ASN A 117 14.34 1.78 -7.55
CA ASN A 117 14.46 0.64 -8.47
C ASN A 117 13.18 0.39 -9.28
N TYR A 118 12.05 0.89 -8.80
CA TYR A 118 10.72 0.75 -9.42
C TYR A 118 9.88 1.99 -9.13
N ASP A 119 8.95 2.31 -10.01
CA ASP A 119 8.04 3.44 -9.82
C ASP A 119 7.13 3.21 -8.59
N GLU A 120 6.94 4.27 -7.81
CA GLU A 120 6.06 4.31 -6.65
C GLU A 120 5.06 5.47 -6.80
N GLN A 121 3.80 5.21 -6.54
CA GLN A 121 2.72 6.18 -6.55
C GLN A 121 2.28 6.48 -5.11
N VAL A 122 2.15 7.74 -4.75
CA VAL A 122 1.77 8.16 -3.39
C VAL A 122 0.54 9.06 -3.44
N LEU A 123 -0.49 8.62 -2.72
CA LEU A 123 -1.74 9.38 -2.55
C LEU A 123 -1.80 9.98 -1.14
N TYR A 124 -2.37 11.17 -1.03
CA TYR A 124 -2.46 11.93 0.22
C TYR A 124 -3.90 12.23 0.65
N LYS A 125 -4.87 11.53 0.06
CA LYS A 125 -6.30 11.61 0.36
C LYS A 125 -6.90 10.21 0.45
N ASP A 126 -7.72 9.96 1.46
CA ASP A 126 -8.31 8.64 1.73
C ASP A 126 -9.28 8.25 0.61
N GLU A 127 -10.04 9.23 0.10
CA GLU A 127 -11.04 9.06 -0.97
C GLU A 127 -10.43 8.80 -2.35
N ALA A 128 -9.12 9.00 -2.53
CA ALA A 128 -8.44 8.79 -3.80
C ALA A 128 -8.13 7.31 -4.10
N ILE A 129 -8.45 6.40 -3.18
CA ILE A 129 -8.12 4.98 -3.31
C ILE A 129 -9.14 4.08 -2.62
N ARG A 130 -9.38 2.90 -3.20
CA ARG A 130 -10.15 1.82 -2.55
C ARG A 130 -9.60 0.44 -2.90
N PRO A 131 -9.68 -0.54 -1.98
CA PRO A 131 -9.33 -1.91 -2.30
C PRO A 131 -10.31 -2.45 -3.36
N ALA A 132 -9.80 -3.22 -4.31
CA ALA A 132 -10.60 -3.82 -5.38
C ALA A 132 -10.48 -5.34 -5.40
N TYR A 133 -9.27 -5.87 -5.20
CA TYR A 133 -9.03 -7.31 -5.14
C TYR A 133 -7.98 -7.65 -4.07
N VAL A 134 -8.10 -8.85 -3.51
CA VAL A 134 -7.11 -9.51 -2.67
C VAL A 134 -6.45 -10.58 -3.53
N VAL A 135 -5.12 -10.54 -3.66
CA VAL A 135 -4.36 -11.57 -4.37
C VAL A 135 -3.55 -12.35 -3.35
N ILE A 136 -3.71 -13.67 -3.39
CA ILE A 136 -3.00 -14.63 -2.54
C ILE A 136 -2.06 -15.41 -3.45
N TYR A 137 -0.80 -15.53 -3.05
CA TYR A 137 0.26 -16.15 -3.84
C TYR A 137 1.37 -16.67 -2.94
N GLU A 138 2.21 -17.55 -3.49
CA GLU A 138 3.42 -18.07 -2.85
C GLU A 138 4.64 -17.22 -3.19
#